data_AF-A0A8S2PHE7-F1
#
_entry.id   AF-A0A8S2PHE7-F1
#
_cell.length_a   1.000
_cell.length_b   1.000
_cell.length_c   1.000
_cell.angle_alpha   90.00
_cell.angle_beta   90.00
_cell.angle_gamma   90.00
#
_symmetry.space_group_name_H-M   'P 1'
#
loop_
_entity.id
_entity.type
_entity.pdbx_description
1 polymer ?
#
loop_
_entity_poly.entity_id
_entity_poly.type
_entity_poly.pdbx_seq_one_letter_code
_entity_poly.pdbx_strand_id
1 'polypeptide(L)'
;YRRGESQGIVVAGGNGSGNRLDQLSNPQYVFVDRDHSVYVSDWGNHRVMKWVEGAKQGIVVAGDQGQGHGLTQLSHPWGVVVDQLGTVYVADA
;
A
#
# COMPACT_ATOMS: atom_id res chain seq x y z
N TYR A 1 -5.46 13.23 -10.60
CA TYR A 1 -5.89 14.28 -11.53
C TYR A 1 -5.86 13.72 -12.93
N ARG A 2 -7.00 13.70 -13.63
CA ARG A 2 -6.98 13.55 -15.09
C ARG A 2 -6.61 14.90 -15.70
N ARG A 3 -6.10 14.89 -16.94
CA ARG A 3 -5.74 16.12 -17.65
C ARG A 3 -6.97 17.02 -17.76
N GLY A 4 -6.88 18.23 -17.19
CA GLY A 4 -7.97 19.20 -17.17
C GLY A 4 -8.85 19.17 -15.92
N GLU A 5 -8.68 18.20 -15.01
CA GLU A 5 -9.35 18.21 -13.71
C GLU A 5 -8.59 19.10 -12.71
N SER A 6 -9.33 19.83 -11.89
CA SER A 6 -8.79 20.65 -10.79
C SER A 6 -8.81 19.94 -9.43
N GLN A 7 -9.35 18.72 -9.36
CA GLN A 7 -9.43 17.93 -8.14
C GLN A 7 -8.89 16.50 -8.37
N GLY A 8 -8.19 15.98 -7.37
CA GLY A 8 -7.78 14.58 -7.33
C GLY A 8 -8.85 13.71 -6.66
N ILE A 9 -8.74 12.40 -6.87
CA ILE A 9 -9.50 11.41 -6.09
C ILE A 9 -8.55 10.76 -5.08
N VAL A 10 -9.06 10.47 -3.89
CA VAL A 10 -8.36 9.63 -2.92
C VAL A 10 -8.58 8.18 -3.32
N VAL A 11 -7.49 7.45 -3.53
CA VAL A 11 -7.50 6.04 -3.97
C VAL A 11 -6.98 5.07 -2.89
N ALA A 12 -6.31 5.60 -1.86
CA ALA A 12 -5.81 4.85 -0.72
C ALA A 12 -5.75 5.77 0.51
N GLY A 13 -6.13 5.26 1.68
CA GLY A 13 -6.21 6.04 2.91
C GLY A 13 -7.33 7.10 2.89
N GLY A 14 -7.00 8.34 3.27
CA GLY A 14 -7.95 9.47 3.32
C GLY A 14 -8.68 9.66 4.65
N ASN A 15 -8.53 8.73 5.60
CA ASN A 15 -9.23 8.75 6.88
C ASN A 15 -8.32 9.08 8.06
N GLY A 16 -7.32 9.94 7.82
CA GLY A 16 -6.28 10.31 8.78
C GLY A 16 -5.20 9.23 8.96
N SER A 17 -4.18 9.56 9.75
CA SER A 17 -3.09 8.63 10.09
C SER A 17 -3.58 7.53 11.03
N GLY A 18 -3.14 6.30 10.80
CA GLY A 18 -3.45 5.16 11.67
C GLY A 18 -3.25 3.80 11.00
N ASN A 19 -3.66 2.74 11.67
CA ASN A 19 -3.42 1.35 11.26
C ASN A 19 -4.67 0.58 10.82
N ARG A 20 -5.84 1.23 10.77
CA ARG A 20 -7.04 0.62 10.19
C ARG A 20 -6.84 0.36 8.69
N LEU A 21 -7.70 -0.48 8.10
CA LEU A 21 -7.60 -0.83 6.68
C LEU A 21 -7.94 0.34 5.74
N ASP A 22 -8.59 1.38 6.25
CA ASP A 22 -8.93 2.62 5.57
C ASP A 22 -7.95 3.77 5.88
N GLN A 23 -6.86 3.47 6.60
CA GLN A 23 -5.83 4.42 7.04
C GLN A 23 -4.42 3.97 6.61
N LEU A 24 -3.50 4.93 6.62
CA LEU A 24 -2.07 4.75 6.34
C LEU A 24 -1.26 5.49 7.42
N SER A 25 -0.02 5.07 7.66
CA SER A 25 0.95 5.68 8.57
C SER A 25 2.28 5.86 7.87
N ASN A 26 2.65 7.12 7.57
CA ASN A 26 3.89 7.51 6.89
C ASN A 26 4.20 6.73 5.59
N PRO A 27 3.24 6.56 4.65
CA PRO A 27 3.46 5.75 3.45
C PRO A 27 4.64 6.28 2.61
N GLN A 28 5.50 5.39 2.11
CA GLN A 28 6.76 5.79 1.46
C GLN A 28 6.81 5.55 -0.05
N TYR A 29 6.02 4.62 -0.57
CA TYR A 29 6.05 4.26 -1.99
C TYR A 29 4.68 3.83 -2.49
N VAL A 30 4.45 3.99 -3.78
CA VAL A 30 3.24 3.57 -4.47
C VAL A 30 3.59 2.86 -5.79
N PHE A 31 2.92 1.74 -6.05
CA PHE A 31 2.95 1.05 -7.33
C PHE A 31 1.51 0.87 -7.85
N VAL A 32 1.30 1.06 -9.15
CA VAL A 32 0.01 0.86 -9.80
C VAL A 32 0.15 -0.24 -10.83
N ASP A 33 -0.64 -1.30 -10.69
CA ASP A 33 -0.63 -2.41 -11.65
C ASP A 33 -1.52 -2.13 -12.88
N ARG A 34 -1.56 -3.09 -13.81
CA ARG A 34 -2.36 -2.98 -15.05
C ARG A 34 -3.87 -3.02 -14.82
N ASP A 35 -4.30 -3.53 -13.67
CA ASP A 35 -5.71 -3.60 -13.26
C ASP A 35 -6.12 -2.36 -12.42
N HIS A 36 -5.29 -1.31 -12.45
CA HIS A 36 -5.44 -0.09 -11.66
C HIS A 36 -5.50 -0.31 -10.15
N SER A 37 -4.97 -1.42 -9.66
CA SER A 37 -4.78 -1.60 -8.23
C SER A 37 -3.58 -0.80 -7.74
N VAL A 38 -3.74 -0.13 -6.61
CA VAL A 38 -2.73 0.70 -5.96
C VAL A 38 -2.14 -0.08 -4.80
N TYR A 39 -0.83 -0.31 -4.85
CA TYR A 39 -0.05 -0.91 -3.78
C TYR A 39 0.73 0.19 -3.06
N VAL A 40 0.66 0.22 -1.74
CA VAL A 40 1.33 1.23 -0.92
C VAL A 40 2.19 0.54 0.13
N SER A 41 3.45 0.96 0.21
CA SER A 41 4.32 0.64 1.34
C SER A 41 3.91 1.50 2.52
N ASP A 42 3.14 0.92 3.45
CA ASP A 42 2.61 1.57 4.65
C ASP A 42 3.65 1.47 5.77
N TRP A 43 4.74 2.21 5.57
CA TRP A 43 6.01 2.12 6.30
C TRP A 43 5.85 2.14 7.81
N GLY A 44 5.05 3.06 8.35
CA GLY A 44 4.85 3.22 9.79
C GLY A 44 3.97 2.13 10.41
N ASN A 45 3.29 1.34 9.58
CA ASN A 45 2.51 0.18 10.01
C ASN A 45 3.20 -1.15 9.64
N HIS A 46 4.41 -1.11 9.08
CA HIS A 46 5.21 -2.30 8.75
C HIS A 46 4.44 -3.29 7.84
N ARG A 47 3.71 -2.77 6.86
CA ARG A 47 2.88 -3.59 5.96
C ARG A 47 2.87 -3.02 4.55
N VAL A 48 2.46 -3.86 3.60
CA VAL A 48 2.08 -3.42 2.24
C VAL A 48 0.59 -3.62 2.07
N MET A 49 -0.06 -2.58 1.56
CA MET A 49 -1.51 -2.54 1.39
C MET A 49 -1.88 -2.39 -0.09
N LYS A 50 -2.89 -3.14 -0.54
CA LYS A 50 -3.49 -3.07 -1.88
C LYS A 50 -4.87 -2.42 -1.82
N TRP A 51 -5.13 -1.45 -2.68
CA TRP A 51 -6.46 -0.91 -2.95
C TRP A 51 -6.85 -1.19 -4.40
N VAL A 52 -8.02 -1.77 -4.59
CA VAL A 52 -8.66 -1.87 -5.91
C VAL A 52 -9.43 -0.57 -6.18
N GLU A 53 -9.57 -0.18 -7.43
CA GLU A 53 -10.31 1.02 -7.83
C GLU A 53 -11.71 1.05 -7.16
N GLY A 54 -12.02 2.16 -6.47
CA GLY A 54 -13.29 2.36 -5.76
C GLY A 54 -13.41 1.68 -4.39
N ALA A 55 -12.40 0.95 -3.93
CA ALA A 55 -12.42 0.31 -2.61
C ALA A 55 -12.41 1.36 -1.47
N LYS A 56 -13.23 1.11 -0.44
CA LYS A 56 -13.29 1.97 0.78
C LYS A 56 -12.17 1.68 1.77
N GLN A 57 -11.55 0.49 1.68
CA GLN A 57 -10.48 0.03 2.54
C GLN A 57 -9.53 -0.85 1.72
N GLY A 58 -8.28 -0.96 2.16
CA GLY A 58 -7.28 -1.79 1.52
C GLY A 58 -7.27 -3.21 2.06
N ILE A 59 -6.39 -4.01 1.47
CA ILE A 59 -6.10 -5.39 1.83
C ILE A 59 -4.62 -5.48 2.17
N VAL A 60 -4.26 -6.06 3.30
CA VAL A 60 -2.85 -6.35 3.62
C VAL A 60 -2.38 -7.46 2.69
N VAL A 61 -1.32 -7.21 1.92
CA VAL A 61 -0.72 -8.20 1.00
C VAL A 61 0.65 -8.68 1.43
N ALA A 62 1.29 -7.99 2.39
CA ALA A 62 2.52 -8.42 3.07
C ALA A 62 2.66 -7.71 4.43
N GLY A 63 3.34 -8.34 5.39
CA GLY A 63 3.57 -7.78 6.74
C GLY A 63 2.35 -7.87 7.67
N ASP A 64 1.51 -8.88 7.52
CA ASP A 64 0.28 -9.07 8.32
C ASP A 64 0.57 -9.35 9.81
N GLN A 65 1.79 -9.76 10.13
CA GLN A 65 2.27 -9.96 11.51
C GLN A 65 3.07 -8.78 12.06
N GLY A 66 3.00 -7.61 11.40
CA GLY A 66 3.63 -6.37 11.84
C GLY A 66 5.15 -6.38 11.78
N GLN A 67 5.79 -5.62 12.67
CA GLN A 67 7.24 -5.41 12.65
C GLN A 67 8.03 -6.67 13.00
N GLY A 68 9.03 -7.03 12.18
CA GLY A 68 10.00 -8.07 12.54
C GLY A 68 10.79 -8.63 11.35
N HIS A 69 11.41 -9.79 11.56
CA HIS A 69 12.29 -10.46 10.58
C HIS A 69 11.77 -11.83 10.13
N GLY A 70 10.56 -12.21 10.56
CA GLY A 70 9.90 -13.44 10.11
C GLY A 70 9.42 -13.34 8.67
N LEU A 71 9.12 -14.50 8.06
CA LEU A 71 8.68 -14.59 6.65
C LEU A 71 7.37 -13.85 6.33
N THR A 72 6.58 -13.49 7.35
CA THR A 72 5.30 -12.77 7.24
C THR A 72 5.34 -11.41 7.94
N GLN A 73 6.50 -11.00 8.44
CA GLN A 73 6.75 -9.70 9.05
C GLN A 73 7.49 -8.81 8.07
N LEU A 74 7.38 -7.50 8.26
CA LEU A 74 8.21 -6.52 7.55
C LEU A 74 8.78 -5.55 8.58
N SER A 75 9.86 -4.87 8.26
CA SER A 75 10.44 -3.79 9.04
C SER A 75 10.62 -2.57 8.14
N HIS A 76 9.70 -1.61 8.27
CA HIS A 76 9.81 -0.30 7.61
C HIS A 76 9.92 -0.42 6.07
N PRO A 77 8.96 -1.11 5.42
CA PRO A 77 9.05 -1.41 4.00
C PRO A 77 9.11 -0.12 3.17
N TRP A 78 10.00 -0.11 2.18
CA TRP A 78 10.25 1.07 1.35
C TRP A 78 9.68 0.88 -0.06
N GLY A 79 10.38 0.19 -0.93
CA GLY A 79 9.95 -0.06 -2.31
C GLY A 79 8.99 -1.25 -2.39
N VAL A 80 7.98 -1.14 -3.25
CA VAL A 80 7.12 -2.26 -3.64
C VAL A 80 6.96 -2.30 -5.15
N VAL A 81 7.07 -3.48 -5.75
CA VAL A 81 6.74 -3.74 -7.16
C VAL A 81 5.94 -5.03 -7.27
N VAL A 82 5.12 -5.13 -8.32
CA VAL A 82 4.31 -6.31 -8.60
C VAL A 82 4.59 -6.78 -10.02
N ASP A 83 4.85 -8.08 -10.19
CA ASP A 83 5.08 -8.66 -11.51
C ASP A 83 3.76 -8.91 -12.28
N GLN A 84 3.87 -9.47 -13.49
CA GLN A 84 2.71 -9.75 -14.34
C GLN A 84 1.83 -10.90 -13.85
N LEU A 85 2.33 -11.71 -12.91
CA LEU A 85 1.60 -12.82 -12.29
C LEU A 85 0.91 -12.40 -10.98
N GLY A 86 1.14 -11.16 -10.52
CA GLY A 86 0.62 -10.64 -9.26
C GLY A 86 1.52 -10.91 -8.06
N THR A 87 2.75 -11.37 -8.26
CA THR A 87 3.74 -11.58 -7.19
C THR A 87 4.21 -10.22 -6.66
N VAL A 88 4.13 -10.02 -5.35
CA VAL A 88 4.54 -8.79 -4.67
C VAL A 88 5.98 -8.92 -4.19
N TYR A 89 6.84 -7.98 -4.56
CA TYR A 89 8.22 -7.87 -4.09
C TYR A 89 8.37 -6.59 -3.27
N VAL A 90 8.91 -6.73 -2.06
CA VAL A 90 9.03 -5.63 -1.09
C VAL A 90 10.49 -5.48 -0.68
N ALA A 91 11.00 -4.25 -0.74
CA ALA A 91 12.29 -3.92 -0.15
C ALA A 91 12.09 -3.65 1.34
N ASP A 92 12.65 -4.53 2.16
CA ASP A 92 12.54 -4.53 3.62
C ASP A 92 13.87 -4.16 4.29
N ALA A 93 13.84 -3.54 5.48
CA ALA A 93 15.03 -2.97 6.14
C ALA A 93 15.67 -3.89 7.20
#